data_AF-A0A816WQQ2-F1
#
_entry.id   AF-A0A816WQQ2-F1
#
_cell.length_a   1.000
_cell.length_b   1.000
_cell.length_c   1.000
_cell.angle_alpha   90.00
_cell.angle_beta   90.00
_cell.angle_gamma   90.00
#
_symmetry.space_group_name_H-M   'P 1'
#
loop_
_entity.id
_entity.type
_entity.pdbx_description
1 polymer ?
#
loop_
_entity_poly.entity_id
_entity_poly.type
_entity_poly.pdbx_seq_one_letter_code
_entity_poly.pdbx_strand_id
1 'polypeptide(L)'
;MNIEAGQLQTTEDSPSSSTGEFWSSLLRIKDSNDVYEPFVQCTICQQILSYDVKNGTNSLKLHVQNCTKKINLPKSTMPIDCYTNKITTVSYDDKRTVTLACLKYFAFDMCPFNSVHGDRFKQICQVLIDIVINMT
;
A
#
# COMPACT_ATOMS: atom_id res chain seq x y z
N MET A 1 -20.93 -7.39 -1.72
CA MET A 1 -20.34 -8.50 -0.94
C MET A 1 -19.36 -7.83 0.01
N ASN A 2 -19.66 -7.78 1.31
CA ASN A 2 -18.80 -7.14 2.31
C ASN A 2 -17.82 -8.21 2.80
N ILE A 3 -16.53 -8.04 2.51
CA ILE A 3 -15.48 -8.94 2.96
C ILE A 3 -14.98 -8.39 4.31
N GLU A 4 -15.10 -9.16 5.39
CA GLU A 4 -14.63 -8.75 6.71
C GLU A 4 -13.11 -8.91 6.85
N ALA A 5 -12.49 -8.09 7.70
CA ALA A 5 -11.06 -8.17 7.97
C ALA A 5 -10.70 -9.52 8.59
N GLY A 6 -9.79 -10.27 7.96
CA GLY A 6 -9.33 -11.60 8.41
C GLY A 6 -9.91 -12.79 7.64
N GLN A 7 -10.81 -12.57 6.68
CA GLN A 7 -11.43 -13.64 5.87
C GLN A 7 -10.67 -13.96 4.57
N LEU A 8 -9.57 -13.25 4.29
CA LEU A 8 -8.79 -13.44 3.07
C LEU A 8 -7.50 -14.19 3.36
N GLN A 9 -7.26 -15.25 2.59
CA GLN A 9 -6.04 -16.05 2.66
C GLN A 9 -5.25 -15.92 1.36
N THR A 10 -3.93 -15.90 1.46
CA THR A 10 -3.05 -15.89 0.30
C THR A 10 -2.46 -17.27 0.03
N THR A 11 -2.39 -17.65 -1.24
CA THR A 11 -1.81 -18.94 -1.66
C THR A 11 -0.78 -18.75 -2.78
N GLU A 12 0.21 -19.64 -2.82
CA GLU A 12 1.25 -19.68 -3.86
C GLU A 12 0.75 -20.31 -5.18
N ASP A 13 -0.56 -20.61 -5.27
CA ASP A 13 -1.15 -21.23 -6.44
C ASP A 13 -1.03 -20.30 -7.65
N SER A 14 -0.45 -20.77 -8.75
CA SER A 14 -0.47 -20.02 -10.01
C SER A 14 -1.86 -20.12 -10.65
N PRO A 15 -2.48 -19.00 -11.06
CA PRO A 15 -3.80 -19.03 -11.70
C PRO A 15 -3.77 -19.47 -13.16
N SER A 16 -2.58 -19.61 -13.76
CA SER A 16 -2.46 -20.03 -15.15
C SER A 16 -1.42 -21.13 -15.29
N SER A 17 -1.65 -22.03 -16.25
CA SER A 17 -0.67 -23.00 -16.74
C SER A 17 0.52 -22.34 -17.46
N SER A 18 0.50 -21.01 -17.65
CA SER A 18 1.63 -20.28 -18.21
C SER A 18 2.74 -20.14 -17.16
N THR A 19 3.91 -20.66 -17.49
CA THR A 19 5.14 -20.71 -16.68
C THR A 19 5.83 -19.35 -16.52
N GLY A 20 5.08 -18.25 -16.57
CA GLY A 20 5.65 -16.91 -16.46
C GLY A 20 6.31 -16.71 -15.10
N GLU A 21 7.63 -16.50 -15.08
CA GLU A 21 8.44 -16.31 -13.85
C GLU A 21 7.87 -15.23 -12.91
N PHE A 22 7.15 -14.24 -13.43
CA PHE A 22 6.55 -13.18 -12.63
C PHE A 22 5.45 -13.65 -11.67
N TRP A 23 4.81 -14.80 -11.92
CA TRP A 23 3.81 -15.39 -11.02
C TRP A 23 4.41 -15.79 -9.67
N SER A 24 5.71 -16.12 -9.62
CA SER A 24 6.42 -16.39 -8.36
C SER A 24 6.42 -15.19 -7.39
N SER A 25 6.16 -13.99 -7.89
CA SER A 25 6.11 -12.75 -7.10
C SER A 25 4.68 -12.33 -6.73
N LEU A 26 3.68 -13.19 -6.99
CA LEU A 26 2.27 -12.91 -6.78
C LEU A 26 1.60 -14.07 -6.04
N LEU A 27 0.83 -13.74 -5.00
CA LEU A 27 -0.01 -14.70 -4.29
C LEU A 27 -1.46 -14.52 -4.71
N ARG A 28 -2.16 -15.62 -4.92
CA ARG A 28 -3.60 -15.61 -5.14
C ARG A 28 -4.33 -15.37 -3.84
N ILE A 29 -5.45 -14.66 -3.91
CA ILE A 29 -6.29 -14.39 -2.75
C ILE A 29 -7.52 -15.30 -2.83
N LYS A 30 -7.83 -15.98 -1.72
CA LYS A 30 -9.07 -16.74 -1.52
C LYS A 30 -9.89 -16.13 -0.39
N ASP A 31 -11.19 -16.28 -0.47
CA ASP A 31 -12.11 -16.03 0.64
C ASP A 31 -12.11 -17.20 1.64
N SER A 32 -12.93 -17.10 2.69
CA SER A 32 -13.09 -18.12 3.72
C SER A 32 -13.76 -19.41 3.23
N ASN A 33 -14.28 -19.43 2.00
CA ASN A 33 -14.90 -20.59 1.35
C ASN A 33 -13.96 -21.22 0.30
N ASP A 34 -12.66 -20.87 0.32
CA ASP A 34 -11.66 -21.30 -0.67
C ASP A 34 -11.94 -20.83 -2.11
N VAL A 35 -12.80 -19.83 -2.29
CA VAL A 35 -13.11 -19.25 -3.60
C VAL A 35 -12.06 -18.20 -3.95
N TYR A 36 -11.48 -18.31 -5.15
CA TYR A 36 -10.52 -17.33 -5.62
C TYR A 36 -11.16 -15.99 -5.93
N GLU A 37 -10.60 -14.95 -5.33
CA GLU A 37 -10.95 -13.56 -5.59
C GLU A 37 -10.29 -13.06 -6.89
N PRO A 38 -10.85 -12.03 -7.55
CA PRO A 38 -10.28 -11.41 -8.75
C PRO A 38 -9.11 -10.47 -8.40
N PHE A 39 -8.30 -10.87 -7.43
CA PHE A 39 -7.18 -10.11 -6.89
C PHE A 39 -5.97 -11.01 -6.61
N VAL A 40 -4.80 -10.41 -6.66
CA VAL A 40 -3.52 -11.03 -6.28
C VAL A 40 -2.71 -10.07 -5.43
N GLN A 41 -1.87 -10.59 -4.55
CA GLN A 41 -0.98 -9.81 -3.69
C GLN A 41 0.47 -9.94 -4.16
N CYS A 42 1.16 -8.82 -4.35
CA CYS A 42 2.58 -8.81 -4.68
C CYS A 42 3.44 -9.15 -3.47
N THR A 43 4.29 -10.17 -3.56
CA THR A 43 5.18 -10.56 -2.45
C THR A 43 6.30 -9.56 -2.20
N ILE A 44 6.65 -8.73 -3.19
CA ILE A 44 7.72 -7.73 -3.11
C ILE A 44 7.27 -6.48 -2.34
N CYS A 45 6.09 -5.93 -2.67
CA CYS A 45 5.61 -4.65 -2.12
C CYS A 45 4.31 -4.75 -1.32
N GLN A 46 3.74 -5.95 -1.19
CA GLN A 46 2.51 -6.23 -0.44
C GLN A 46 1.25 -5.52 -0.98
N GLN A 47 1.30 -4.94 -2.18
CA GLN A 47 0.12 -4.34 -2.83
C GLN A 47 -0.83 -5.40 -3.38
N ILE A 48 -2.14 -5.15 -3.25
CA ILE A 48 -3.21 -5.93 -3.88
C ILE A 48 -3.48 -5.37 -5.28
N LEU A 49 -3.50 -6.24 -6.27
CA LEU A 49 -3.67 -5.93 -7.69
C LEU A 49 -4.90 -6.66 -8.23
N SER A 50 -5.67 -5.99 -9.08
CA SER A 50 -6.77 -6.63 -9.82
C SER A 50 -6.21 -7.69 -10.78
N TYR A 51 -6.84 -8.86 -10.76
CA TYR A 51 -6.58 -9.94 -11.69
C TYR A 51 -7.90 -10.44 -12.29
N ASP A 52 -8.08 -10.18 -13.59
CA ASP A 52 -9.14 -10.77 -14.38
C ASP A 52 -8.51 -11.66 -15.46
N VAL A 53 -8.86 -12.95 -15.44
CA VAL A 53 -8.39 -13.94 -16.41
C VAL A 53 -8.70 -13.51 -17.85
N LYS A 54 -9.80 -12.76 -18.06
CA LYS A 54 -10.25 -12.31 -19.38
C LYS A 54 -9.43 -11.15 -19.93
N ASN A 55 -8.87 -10.30 -19.06
CA ASN A 55 -8.18 -9.07 -19.46
C ASN A 55 -6.66 -9.25 -19.60
N GLY A 56 -6.17 -10.48 -19.45
CA GLY A 56 -4.75 -10.80 -19.53
C GLY A 56 -3.95 -10.35 -18.31
N THR A 57 -2.64 -10.63 -18.34
CA THR A 57 -1.74 -10.49 -17.19
C THR A 57 -0.66 -9.41 -17.37
N ASN A 58 -0.77 -8.59 -18.41
CA ASN A 58 0.26 -7.60 -18.74
C ASN A 58 0.45 -6.55 -17.64
N SER A 59 -0.64 -6.08 -17.02
CA SER A 59 -0.58 -5.13 -15.90
C SER A 59 0.19 -5.71 -14.70
N LEU A 60 -0.07 -6.97 -14.35
CA LEU A 60 0.61 -7.71 -13.29
C LEU A 60 2.09 -7.92 -13.61
N LYS A 61 2.40 -8.32 -14.85
CA LYS A 61 3.78 -8.51 -15.33
C LYS A 61 4.56 -7.20 -15.26
N LEU A 62 4.00 -6.10 -15.75
CA LEU A 62 4.61 -4.77 -15.69
C LEU A 62 4.84 -4.32 -14.25
N HIS A 63 3.87 -4.58 -13.36
CA HIS A 63 4.04 -4.31 -11.94
C HIS A 63 5.25 -5.08 -11.39
N VAL A 64 5.30 -6.41 -11.53
CA VAL A 64 6.37 -7.25 -10.96
C VAL A 64 7.73 -6.81 -11.50
N GLN A 65 7.86 -6.59 -12.81
CA GLN A 65 9.11 -6.12 -13.42
C GLN A 65 9.60 -4.80 -12.82
N ASN A 66 8.69 -3.84 -12.60
CA ASN A 66 9.04 -2.56 -11.99
C ASN A 66 9.29 -2.67 -10.48
N CYS A 67 8.60 -3.60 -9.83
CA CYS A 67 8.74 -3.86 -8.40
C CYS A 67 10.12 -4.45 -8.09
N THR A 68 10.55 -5.45 -8.86
CA THR A 68 11.89 -6.07 -8.73
C THR A 68 13.01 -5.08 -9.01
N LYS A 69 12.82 -4.17 -9.98
CA LYS A 69 13.80 -3.09 -10.25
C LYS A 69 13.94 -2.12 -9.09
N LYS A 70 12.87 -1.86 -8.33
CA LYS A 70 12.91 -1.00 -7.12
C LYS A 70 13.64 -1.64 -5.93
N ILE A 71 13.81 -2.97 -5.89
CA ILE A 71 14.61 -3.67 -4.87
C ILE A 71 16.12 -3.40 -5.07
N ASN A 72 16.55 -3.20 -6.32
CA ASN A 72 17.96 -3.01 -6.70
C ASN A 72 18.42 -1.55 -6.65
N LEU A 73 17.53 -0.61 -6.35
CA LEU A 73 17.98 0.69 -5.86
C LEU A 73 18.42 0.50 -4.40
N PRO A 74 19.59 1.02 -3.99
CA PRO A 74 19.93 1.04 -2.58
C PRO A 74 18.72 1.61 -1.85
N LYS A 75 18.17 0.81 -0.92
CA LYS A 75 17.21 1.28 0.06
C LYS A 75 17.92 2.35 0.88
N SER A 76 18.02 3.57 0.36
CA SER A 76 18.14 4.77 1.16
C SER A 76 16.77 5.00 1.80
N THR A 77 16.31 4.02 2.58
CA THR A 77 15.25 4.18 3.55
C THR A 77 16.00 4.30 4.86
N MET A 78 16.55 5.48 5.09
CA MET A 78 16.71 5.93 6.47
C MET A 78 15.32 5.78 7.10
N PRO A 79 15.17 5.11 8.26
CA PRO A 79 13.91 5.09 9.00
C PRO A 79 13.33 6.50 9.06
N ILE A 80 12.01 6.65 8.94
CA ILE A 80 11.43 8.01 8.96
C ILE A 80 11.76 8.75 10.27
N ASP A 81 12.06 8.00 11.33
CA ASP A 81 12.60 8.45 12.60
C ASP A 81 13.90 9.27 12.46
N CYS A 82 14.64 9.11 11.36
CA CYS A 82 15.82 9.89 11.02
C CYS A 82 15.49 11.24 10.36
N TYR A 83 14.26 11.44 9.87
CA TYR A 83 13.77 12.68 9.24
C TYR A 83 12.78 13.42 10.13
N THR A 84 12.13 12.75 11.07
CA THR A 84 11.27 13.39 12.06
C THR A 84 12.14 13.91 13.20
N ASN A 85 12.21 15.24 13.37
CA ASN A 85 12.66 15.81 14.63
C ASN A 85 11.77 15.24 15.75
N LYS A 86 12.38 14.77 16.85
CA LYS A 86 11.67 14.31 18.06
C LYS A 86 11.01 15.51 18.75
N ILE A 87 10.00 16.11 18.13
CA ILE A 87 9.12 17.07 18.80
C ILE A 87 8.07 16.24 19.51
N THR A 88 8.27 16.06 20.81
CA THR A 88 7.50 15.13 21.65
C THR A 88 6.17 15.71 22.16
N THR A 89 5.88 16.98 21.90
CA THR A 89 4.69 17.65 22.43
C THR A 89 3.99 18.48 21.36
N VAL A 90 2.98 17.86 20.74
CA VAL A 90 1.95 18.52 19.93
C VAL A 90 0.72 18.74 20.82
N SER A 91 0.08 19.91 20.74
CA SER A 91 -1.09 20.23 21.54
C SER A 91 -2.26 19.27 21.25
N TYR A 92 -3.18 19.12 22.21
CA TYR A 92 -4.38 18.31 21.99
C TYR A 92 -5.23 18.84 20.84
N ASP A 93 -5.38 20.16 20.73
CA ASP A 93 -6.21 20.79 19.69
C ASP A 93 -5.62 20.59 18.29
N ASP A 94 -4.30 20.63 18.15
CA ASP A 94 -3.65 20.34 16.86
C ASP A 94 -3.83 18.87 16.46
N LYS A 95 -3.65 17.93 17.41
CA LYS A 95 -3.91 16.50 17.17
C LYS A 95 -5.35 16.27 16.74
N ARG A 96 -6.31 16.92 17.42
CA ARG A 96 -7.73 16.84 17.08
C ARG A 96 -8.01 17.41 15.70
N THR A 97 -7.39 18.53 15.34
CA THR A 97 -7.54 19.17 14.03
C THR A 97 -7.04 18.27 12.91
N VAL A 98 -5.84 17.70 13.05
CA VAL A 98 -5.29 16.74 12.07
C VAL A 98 -6.18 15.50 11.96
N THR A 99 -6.65 14.97 13.09
CA THR A 99 -7.56 13.81 13.11
C THR A 99 -8.85 14.10 12.35
N LEU A 100 -9.48 15.26 12.60
CA LEU A 100 -10.70 15.68 11.89
C LEU A 100 -10.46 15.88 10.39
N ALA A 101 -9.31 16.41 9.99
CA ALA A 101 -8.95 16.54 8.58
C ALA A 101 -8.81 15.17 7.90
N CYS A 102 -8.12 14.21 8.54
CA CYS A 102 -8.01 12.84 8.03
C CYS A 102 -9.38 12.16 7.96
N LEU A 103 -10.24 12.31 8.97
CA LEU A 103 -11.60 11.76 8.94
C LEU A 103 -12.42 12.30 7.77
N LYS A 104 -12.32 13.60 7.47
CA LYS A 104 -12.97 14.19 6.29
C LYS A 104 -12.41 13.60 5.00
N TYR A 105 -11.08 13.49 4.87
CA TYR A 105 -10.45 12.86 3.72
C TYR A 105 -10.99 11.43 3.49
N PHE A 106 -11.08 10.60 4.53
CA PHE A 106 -11.65 9.25 4.39
C PHE A 106 -13.13 9.26 4.01
N ALA A 107 -13.93 10.10 4.67
CA ALA A 107 -15.38 10.10 4.51
C ALA A 107 -15.82 10.67 3.15
N PHE A 108 -15.17 11.73 2.67
CA PHE A 108 -15.53 12.39 1.41
C PHE A 108 -14.86 11.74 0.19
N ASP A 109 -13.63 11.25 0.33
CA ASP A 109 -12.86 10.71 -0.80
C ASP A 109 -12.91 9.17 -0.85
N MET A 110 -13.72 8.53 0.00
CA MET A 110 -13.89 7.07 0.09
C MET A 110 -12.55 6.33 0.21
N CYS A 111 -11.59 6.94 0.90
CA CYS A 111 -10.25 6.39 1.09
C CYS A 111 -10.21 5.48 2.32
N PRO A 112 -9.49 4.33 2.27
CA PRO A 112 -9.42 3.44 3.41
C PRO A 112 -8.55 4.03 4.54
N PHE A 113 -8.91 3.74 5.80
CA PHE A 113 -8.21 4.27 6.99
C PHE A 113 -6.72 3.88 7.06
N ASN A 114 -6.33 2.80 6.38
CA ASN A 114 -4.93 2.37 6.33
C ASN A 114 -4.06 3.25 5.41
N SER A 115 -4.65 4.09 4.56
CA SER A 115 -3.91 4.98 3.64
C SER A 115 -2.97 5.96 4.35
N VAL A 116 -3.26 6.36 5.59
CA VAL A 116 -2.42 7.30 6.37
C VAL A 116 -1.33 6.61 7.20
N HIS A 117 -1.33 5.27 7.27
CA HIS A 117 -0.34 4.53 8.05
C HIS A 117 0.95 4.24 7.28
N GLY A 118 0.92 4.40 5.94
CA GLY A 118 2.07 4.12 5.08
C GLY A 118 3.18 5.18 5.15
N ASP A 119 4.43 4.75 5.03
CA ASP A 119 5.60 5.64 5.10
C ASP A 119 5.60 6.73 4.01
N ARG A 120 4.95 6.48 2.87
CA ARG A 120 4.79 7.48 1.81
C ARG A 120 3.85 8.62 2.20
N PHE A 121 2.80 8.33 2.97
CA PHE A 121 1.92 9.37 3.50
C PHE A 121 2.69 10.27 4.47
N LYS A 122 3.44 9.66 5.40
CA LYS A 122 4.32 10.40 6.32
C LYS A 122 5.36 11.25 5.58
N GLN A 123 5.95 10.73 4.50
CA GLN A 123 6.88 11.50 3.66
C GLN A 123 6.21 12.73 3.02
N ILE A 124 4.98 12.59 2.53
CA ILE A 124 4.22 13.73 1.98
C ILE A 124 3.98 14.78 3.07
N CYS A 125 3.54 14.35 4.27
CA CYS A 125 3.35 15.27 5.39
C CYS A 125 4.64 16.02 5.75
N GLN A 126 5.79 15.33 5.78
CA GLN A 126 7.07 15.97 6.05
C GLN A 126 7.43 17.01 4.99
N VAL A 127 7.26 16.70 3.70
CA VAL A 127 7.52 17.66 2.60
C VAL A 127 6.63 18.90 2.74
N LEU A 128 5.35 18.73 3.08
CA LEU A 128 4.44 19.87 3.28
C LEU A 128 4.88 20.74 4.45
N ILE A 129 5.33 20.14 5.56
CA ILE A 129 5.86 20.87 6.72
C ILE A 129 7.13 21.64 6.33
N ASP A 130 8.06 20.99 5.64
CA ASP A 130 9.33 21.60 5.24
C ASP A 130 9.11 22.79 4.29
N ILE A 131 8.16 22.70 3.35
CA ILE A 131 7.79 23.83 2.47
C ILE A 131 7.31 25.02 3.31
N VAL A 132 6.41 24.78 4.27
CA VAL A 132 5.87 25.84 5.12
C VAL A 132 6.96 26.48 5.98
N ILE A 133 7.82 25.67 6.60
CA ILE A 133 8.94 26.17 7.42
C ILE A 133 9.91 27.02 6.60
N ASN A 134 10.23 26.61 5.36
CA ASN A 134 11.14 27.36 4.50
C ASN A 134 10.56 28.67 3.95
N MET A 135 9.24 28.88 4.08
CA MET A 135 8.56 30.11 3.66
C MET A 135 8.40 31.14 4.80
N THR A 136 8.61 30.73 6.05
CA THR A 136 8.63 31.58 7.25
C THR A 136 10.04 31.98 7.64
#